data_AF-A0A840GW32-F1
#
_entry.id   AF-A0A840GW32-F1
#
_cell.length_a   1.000
_cell.length_b   1.000
_cell.length_c   1.000
_cell.angle_alpha   90.00
_cell.angle_beta   90.00
_cell.angle_gamma   90.00
#
_symmetry.space_group_name_H-M   'P 1'
#
loop_
_entity.id
_entity.type
_entity.pdbx_description
1 polymer ?
#
loop_
_entity_poly.entity_id
_entity_poly.type
_entity_poly.pdbx_seq_one_letter_code
_entity_poly.pdbx_strand_id
1 'polypeptide(L)' 'MPPTTREYIDFWVENSVHAAEQYGTPGASQSVDVLVDRLVEGAESQNIPREALEKEVGDLKQYIKGKLATANQIEQDRRK' A
#
# COMPACT_ATOMS: atom_id res chain seq x y z
N MET A 1 6.69 -21.10 7.53
CA MET A 1 5.24 -20.77 7.60
C MET A 1 4.99 -19.73 6.52
N PRO A 2 3.99 -19.86 5.65
CA PRO A 2 3.59 -18.76 4.79
C PRO A 2 3.15 -17.57 5.66
N PRO A 3 3.39 -16.31 5.24
CA PRO A 3 2.94 -15.16 6.00
C PRO A 3 1.42 -15.14 6.09
N THR A 4 0.90 -14.64 7.21
CA THR A 4 -0.53 -14.32 7.31
C THR A 4 -0.89 -13.21 6.33
N THR A 5 -2.17 -13.12 5.97
CA THR A 5 -2.70 -12.00 5.17
C THR A 5 -2.31 -10.65 5.76
N ARG A 6 -2.35 -10.52 7.08
CA ARG A 6 -2.00 -9.28 7.77
C ARG A 6 -0.52 -8.93 7.63
N GLU A 7 0.36 -9.88 7.89
CA GLU A 7 1.82 -9.68 7.74
C GLU A 7 2.19 -9.33 6.31
N TYR A 8 1.55 -9.98 5.33
CA TYR A 8 1.73 -9.65 3.92
C TYR A 8 1.35 -8.20 3.62
N ILE A 9 0.16 -7.75 4.06
CA ILE A 9 -0.31 -6.37 3.84
C ILE A 9 0.61 -5.36 4.51
N ASP A 10 0.97 -5.57 5.77
CA ASP A 10 1.82 -4.64 6.52
C ASP A 10 3.20 -4.52 5.85
N PHE A 11 3.84 -5.65 5.50
CA PHE A 11 5.10 -5.68 4.77
C PHE A 11 4.99 -4.97 3.40
N TRP A 12 3.94 -5.25 2.63
CA TRP A 12 3.77 -4.70 1.30
C TRP A 12 3.59 -3.19 1.34
N VAL A 13 2.77 -2.69 2.28
CA VAL A 13 2.53 -1.25 2.48
C VAL A 13 3.82 -0.53 2.84
N GLU A 14 4.60 -1.07 3.78
CA GLU A 14 5.88 -0.49 4.19
C GLU A 14 6.86 -0.35 3.02
N ASN A 15 6.86 -1.31 2.09
CA ASN A 15 7.82 -1.34 0.99
C ASN A 15 7.33 -0.67 -0.30
N SER A 16 6.01 -0.48 -0.47
CA SER A 16 5.43 -0.06 -1.76
C SER A 16 4.70 1.27 -1.72
N VAL A 17 4.27 1.74 -0.55
CA VAL A 17 3.49 2.98 -0.36
C VAL A 17 4.39 4.05 0.26
N HIS A 18 4.82 5.00 -0.56
CA HIS A 18 5.74 6.06 -0.13
C HIS A 18 5.14 7.44 -0.37
N ALA A 19 5.65 8.43 0.36
CA ALA A 19 5.23 9.82 0.23
C ALA A 19 5.68 10.44 -1.10
N ALA A 20 4.96 11.48 -1.50
CA ALA A 20 5.24 12.25 -2.69
C ALA A 20 6.54 13.07 -2.61
N GLU A 21 7.64 12.62 -3.24
CA GLU A 21 8.81 13.48 -3.38
C GLU A 21 8.61 14.55 -4.47
N GLN A 22 8.56 15.82 -4.05
CA GLN A 22 8.32 17.01 -4.89
C GLN A 22 9.39 17.31 -5.97
N TYR A 23 10.52 16.58 -6.03
CA TYR A 23 11.67 16.93 -6.90
C TYR A 23 12.23 15.80 -7.79
N GLY A 24 11.52 14.68 -7.97
CA GLY A 24 11.90 13.66 -8.95
C GLY A 24 11.78 12.23 -8.42
N THR A 25 10.64 11.62 -8.71
CA THR A 25 10.16 10.21 -8.56
C THR A 25 11.00 9.25 -7.69
N PRO A 26 10.47 8.60 -6.62
CA PRO A 26 9.12 8.00 -6.51
C PRO A 26 8.29 8.37 -5.26
N GLY A 27 6.98 8.07 -5.32
CA GLY A 27 6.01 8.09 -4.22
C GLY A 27 4.87 9.13 -4.36
N ALA A 28 4.94 10.03 -5.35
CA ALA A 28 3.96 11.12 -5.53
C ALA A 28 2.86 10.86 -6.57
N SER A 29 3.08 9.90 -7.46
CA SER A 29 2.26 9.68 -8.66
C SER A 29 1.70 8.27 -8.75
N GLN A 30 1.83 7.47 -7.69
CA GLN A 30 1.34 6.10 -7.69
C GLN A 30 -0.19 6.14 -7.73
N SER A 31 -0.74 5.72 -8.86
CA SER A 31 -2.17 5.51 -9.00
C SER A 31 -2.62 4.52 -7.94
N VAL A 32 -3.64 4.89 -7.15
CA VAL A 32 -4.27 4.01 -6.16
C VAL A 32 -4.70 2.70 -6.82
N ASP A 33 -5.19 2.77 -8.06
CA ASP A 33 -5.58 1.59 -8.81
C ASP A 33 -4.38 0.69 -9.09
N VAL A 34 -3.25 1.26 -9.54
CA VAL A 34 -2.00 0.50 -9.80
C VAL A 34 -1.44 -0.12 -8.53
N LEU A 35 -1.54 0.57 -7.39
CA LEU A 35 -1.12 0.02 -6.10
C LEU A 35 -2.02 -1.13 -5.66
N VAL A 36 -3.33 -1.00 -5.82
CA VAL A 36 -4.27 -2.09 -5.52
C VAL A 36 -4.01 -3.29 -6.42
N ASP A 37 -3.80 -3.08 -7.72
CA ASP A 37 -3.51 -4.17 -8.65
C ASP A 37 -2.22 -4.91 -8.25
N ARG A 38 -1.13 -4.17 -7.97
CA ARG A 38 0.15 -4.75 -7.53
C ARG A 38 0.08 -5.44 -6.17
N LEU A 39 -0.76 -4.95 -5.25
CA LEU A 39 -1.02 -5.61 -3.97
C LEU A 39 -1.71 -6.96 -4.20
N VAL A 40 -2.72 -7.00 -5.07
CA VAL A 40 -3.45 -8.24 -5.39
C VAL A 40 -2.54 -9.23 -6.13
N GLU A 41 -1.83 -8.80 -7.17
CA GLU A 41 -0.89 -9.65 -7.92
C GLU A 41 0.20 -10.25 -7.02
N GLY A 42 0.76 -9.42 -6.11
CA GLY A 42 1.75 -9.90 -5.14
C GLY A 42 1.18 -10.90 -4.14
N ALA A 43 -0.07 -10.73 -3.72
CA ALA A 43 -0.76 -11.62 -2.78
C ALA A 43 -1.04 -13.00 -3.40
N GLU A 44 -1.44 -13.01 -4.68
CA GLU A 44 -1.69 -14.23 -5.44
C GLU A 44 -0.45 -15.13 -5.51
N SER A 45 0.75 -14.55 -5.65
CA SER A 45 2.03 -15.29 -5.63
C SER A 45 2.29 -16.03 -4.31
N GLN A 46 1.59 -15.64 -3.24
CA GLN A 46 1.68 -16.22 -1.91
C GLN A 46 0.45 -17.06 -1.54
N ASN A 47 -0.43 -17.34 -2.50
CA ASN A 47 -1.72 -18.02 -2.32
C ASN A 47 -2.68 -17.25 -1.38
N ILE A 48 -2.58 -15.93 -1.33
CA ILE A 48 -3.50 -15.06 -0.59
C ILE A 48 -4.50 -14.50 -1.59
N PRO A 49 -5.78 -14.93 -1.57
CA PRO A 49 -6.77 -14.45 -2.51
C PRO A 49 -7.23 -13.03 -2.14
N ARG A 50 -7.75 -12.29 -3.12
CA ARG A 50 -8.23 -10.90 -2.93
C ARG A 50 -9.24 -10.78 -1.80
N GLU A 51 -10.15 -11.73 -1.65
CA GLU A 51 -11.18 -11.74 -0.61
C GLU A 51 -10.56 -11.83 0.79
N ALA A 52 -9.41 -12.48 0.93
CA ALA A 52 -8.69 -12.51 2.20
C ALA A 52 -8.12 -11.12 2.53
N LEU A 53 -7.57 -10.40 1.54
CA LEU A 53 -7.11 -9.02 1.71
C LEU A 53 -8.28 -8.11 2.10
N GLU A 54 -9.39 -8.18 1.36
CA GLU A 54 -10.60 -7.37 1.62
C GLU A 54 -11.24 -7.70 2.98
N LYS A 55 -11.18 -8.96 3.42
CA LYS A 55 -11.61 -9.34 4.77
C LYS A 55 -10.74 -8.72 5.86
N GLU A 56 -9.44 -8.55 5.60
CA GLU A 56 -8.48 -8.02 6.56
C GLU A 56 -8.56 -6.49 6.69
N VAL A 57 -8.75 -5.77 5.57
CA VAL A 57 -8.67 -4.30 5.56
C VAL A 57 -9.89 -3.57 5.01
N GLY A 58 -10.91 -4.30 4.54
CA GLY A 58 -12.07 -3.72 3.87
C GLY A 58 -11.78 -3.32 2.44
N ASP A 59 -12.30 -2.15 2.02
CA ASP A 59 -12.09 -1.63 0.66
C ASP A 59 -10.61 -1.31 0.41
N LEU A 60 -9.99 -2.06 -0.50
CA LEU A 60 -8.55 -1.93 -0.81
C LEU A 60 -8.19 -0.54 -1.32
N LYS A 61 -9.06 0.10 -2.12
CA LYS A 61 -8.78 1.44 -2.67
C LYS A 61 -8.80 2.48 -1.55
N GLN A 62 -9.79 2.45 -0.67
CA GLN A 62 -9.88 3.34 0.49
C GLN A 62 -8.70 3.12 1.43
N TYR A 63 -8.34 1.86 1.69
CA TYR A 63 -7.21 1.52 2.54
C TYR A 63 -5.89 2.09 1.99
N ILE A 64 -5.55 1.81 0.72
CA ILE A 64 -4.33 2.31 0.08
C ILE A 64 -4.33 3.84 -0.01
N LYS A 65 -5.46 4.46 -0.35
CA LYS A 65 -5.59 5.92 -0.36
C LYS A 65 -5.30 6.53 1.01
N GLY A 66 -5.80 5.90 2.08
CA GLY A 66 -5.52 6.30 3.46
C GLY A 66 -4.03 6.20 3.80
N LYS A 67 -3.37 5.10 3.43
CA LYS A 67 -1.93 4.91 3.66
C LYS A 67 -1.07 5.94 2.92
N LEU A 68 -1.39 6.24 1.66
CA LEU A 68 -0.73 7.31 0.90
C LEU A 68 -0.93 8.69 1.56
N ALA A 69 -2.14 9.01 2.01
CA ALA A 69 -2.41 10.28 2.69
C ALA A 69 -1.57 10.41 3.97
N THR A 70 -1.48 9.36 4.78
CA THR A 70 -0.62 9.33 5.98
C THR A 70 0.86 9.50 5.63
N ALA A 71 1.37 8.78 4.63
CA ALA A 71 2.76 8.91 4.19
C ALA A 71 3.08 10.35 3.75
N ASN A 72 2.20 10.95 2.96
CA ASN A 72 2.33 12.34 2.51
C ASN A 72 2.33 13.34 3.67
N GLN A 73 1.44 13.15 4.66
CA GLN A 73 1.38 14.02 5.84
C GLN A 73 2.66 13.96 6.67
N ILE A 74 3.18 12.75 6.92
CA ILE A 74 4.43 12.56 7.66
C ILE A 74 5.60 13.27 6.96
N GLU A 75 5.72 13.12 5.64
CA GLU A 75 6.78 13.78 4.88
C GLU A 75 6.63 15.30 4.87
N GLN A 76 5.40 15.81 4.77
CA GLN A 76 5.14 17.25 4.86
C GLN A 76 5.55 17.82 6.23
N ASP A 77 5.23 17.12 7.32
CA ASP A 77 5.59 17.58 8.66
C ASP A 77 7.09 17.47 8.95
N ARG A 78 7.80 16.49 8.34
CA ARG A 78 9.26 16.40 8.41
C ARG A 78 9.97 17.62 7.78
N ARG A 79 9.34 18.25 6.79
CA ARG A 79 9.90 19.38 6.02
C ARG A 79 9.58 20.75 6.61
N LYS A 80 8.75 20.84 7.65
CA LYS A 80 8.47 22.07 8.41
C LYS A 80 9.51 22.27 9.51
#